data_AF-A0A0F9GFR8-F1
#
_entry.id   AF-A0A0F9GFR8-F1
#
_cell.length_a   1.000
_cell.length_b   1.000
_cell.length_c   1.000
_cell.angle_alpha   90.00
_cell.angle_beta   90.00
_cell.angle_gamma   90.00
#
_symmetry.space_group_name_H-M   'P 1'
#
loop_
_entity.id
_entity.type
_entity.pdbx_description
1 polymer ?
#
loop_
_entity_poly.entity_id
_entity_poly.type
_entity_poly.pdbx_seq_one_letter_code
_entity_poly.pdbx_strand_id
1 'polypeptide(L)'
;MTAVRLRGLTTQEELAAAARSAIYRSLAEAFAFPPPELSEAVASGRLLEELRAAAAELPFPISAGDGMEADPTLTHEQMEGEYIRLFDVGPGRPPCPLYEGSHRRGRQKIMEELVRFYEHFGLRHHNGDLPDHLCA
;
A
#
# COMPACT_ATOMS: atom_id res chain seq x y z
N MET A 1 -11.57 5.30 6.66
CA MET A 1 -10.15 5.33 7.09
C MET A 1 -10.00 6.08 8.40
N THR A 2 -9.57 5.42 9.47
CA THR A 2 -9.30 6.10 10.75
C THR A 2 -7.85 6.54 10.76
N ALA A 3 -7.60 7.85 10.65
CA ALA A 3 -6.26 8.40 10.74
C ALA A 3 -5.66 8.14 12.14
N VAL A 4 -4.73 7.19 12.24
CA VAL A 4 -3.87 7.08 13.42
C VAL A 4 -2.91 8.27 13.39
N ARG A 5 -3.25 9.32 14.16
CA ARG A 5 -2.34 10.45 14.40
C ARG A 5 -1.39 10.08 15.54
N LEU A 6 -0.13 9.87 15.19
CA LEU A 6 0.95 9.81 16.17
C LEU A 6 1.05 11.16 16.87
N ARG A 7 0.99 11.17 18.21
CA ARG A 7 1.03 12.38 19.04
C ARG A 7 2.38 12.49 19.73
N GLY A 8 2.82 13.72 20.02
CA GLY A 8 4.03 13.97 20.80
C GLY A 8 5.34 13.82 20.03
N LEU A 9 5.30 13.82 18.70
CA LEU A 9 6.51 13.87 17.86
C LEU A 9 7.07 15.28 17.90
N THR A 10 8.37 15.42 18.16
CA THR A 10 9.01 16.73 18.40
C THR A 10 10.26 16.94 17.56
N THR A 11 10.96 15.86 17.20
CA THR A 11 12.16 15.95 16.37
C THR A 11 11.83 15.83 14.89
N GLN A 12 12.68 16.38 14.04
CA GLN A 12 12.54 16.26 12.59
C GLN A 12 12.62 14.79 12.13
N GLU A 13 13.42 13.97 12.82
CA GLU A 13 13.54 12.53 12.52
C GLU A 13 12.24 11.77 12.83
N GLU A 14 11.60 12.06 13.96
CA GLU A 14 10.30 11.50 14.35
C GLU A 14 9.20 11.88 13.37
N LEU A 15 9.16 13.15 12.94
CA LEU A 15 8.19 13.64 11.95
C LEU A 15 8.40 12.95 10.59
N ALA A 16 9.66 12.86 10.13
CA ALA A 16 10.01 12.17 8.90
C ALA A 16 9.67 10.67 8.96
N ALA A 17 9.87 10.01 10.11
CA ALA A 17 9.50 8.61 10.30
C ALA A 17 7.98 8.42 10.24
N ALA A 18 7.22 9.28 10.91
CA ALA A 18 5.77 9.26 10.86
C ALA A 18 5.22 9.49 9.46
N ALA A 19 5.81 10.42 8.71
CA ALA A 19 5.49 10.69 7.31
C ALA A 19 5.71 9.46 6.42
N ARG A 20 6.87 8.80 6.53
CA ARG A 20 7.14 7.54 5.82
C ARG A 20 6.13 6.46 6.19
N SER A 21 5.84 6.27 7.48
CA SER A 21 4.87 5.28 7.93
C SER A 21 3.46 5.57 7.42
N ALA A 22 3.05 6.84 7.33
CA ALA A 22 1.77 7.23 6.77
C ALA A 22 1.68 6.86 5.27
N ILE A 23 2.74 7.12 4.50
CA ILE A 23 2.82 6.75 3.08
C ILE A 23 2.76 5.24 2.90
N TYR A 24 3.57 4.47 3.65
CA TYR A 24 3.54 3.00 3.57
C TYR A 24 2.16 2.43 3.90
N ARG A 25 1.46 3.00 4.88
CA ARG A 25 0.08 2.61 5.20
C ARG A 25 -0.88 2.92 4.04
N SER A 26 -0.85 4.14 3.50
CA SER A 26 -1.73 4.50 2.38
C SER A 26 -1.47 3.64 1.15
N LEU A 27 -0.22 3.26 0.88
CA LEU A 27 0.13 2.34 -0.20
C LEU A 27 -0.39 0.92 0.08
N ALA A 28 -0.20 0.40 1.30
CA ALA A 28 -0.70 -0.92 1.67
C ALA A 28 -2.24 -0.99 1.55
N GLU A 29 -2.95 0.06 1.93
CA GLU A 29 -4.40 0.15 1.76
C GLU A 29 -4.80 0.23 0.27
N ALA A 30 -4.07 0.99 -0.55
CA ALA A 30 -4.35 1.14 -1.98
C ALA A 30 -4.09 -0.13 -2.81
N PHE A 31 -3.20 -1.02 -2.33
CA PHE A 31 -2.86 -2.30 -2.99
C PHE A 31 -3.53 -3.51 -2.32
N ALA A 32 -4.30 -3.33 -1.26
CA ALA A 32 -5.18 -4.37 -0.72
C ALA A 32 -6.49 -4.42 -1.51
N PHE A 33 -7.25 -5.51 -1.37
CA PHE A 33 -8.59 -5.58 -1.95
C PHE A 33 -9.42 -4.38 -1.48
N PRO A 34 -9.98 -3.57 -2.40
CA PRO A 34 -10.45 -2.24 -2.07
C PRO A 34 -11.70 -2.33 -1.18
N PRO A 35 -11.73 -1.67 -0.01
CA PRO A 35 -12.97 -1.48 0.74
C PRO A 35 -13.74 -0.24 0.20
N PRO A 36 -15.04 -0.09 0.50
CA PRO A 36 -15.85 1.05 0.05
C PRO A 36 -15.24 2.42 0.41
N GLU A 37 -14.60 2.52 1.58
CA GLU A 37 -13.98 3.75 2.07
C GLU A 37 -12.81 4.20 1.20
N LEU A 38 -12.09 3.25 0.58
CA LEU A 38 -10.98 3.58 -0.33
C LEU A 38 -11.53 4.19 -1.61
N SER A 39 -12.59 3.62 -2.19
CA SER A 39 -13.23 4.16 -3.38
C SER A 39 -13.74 5.59 -3.13
N GLU A 40 -14.33 5.85 -1.97
CA GLU A 40 -14.75 7.21 -1.59
C GLU A 40 -13.55 8.16 -1.42
N ALA A 41 -12.46 7.70 -0.79
CA ALA A 41 -11.26 8.51 -0.60
C ALA A 41 -10.55 8.85 -1.91
N VAL A 42 -10.57 7.96 -2.89
CA VAL A 42 -10.04 8.20 -4.24
C VAL A 42 -10.96 9.15 -5.01
N ALA A 43 -12.27 8.88 -5.04
CA ALA A 43 -13.24 9.69 -5.78
C ALA A 43 -13.33 11.15 -5.27
N SER A 44 -13.13 11.35 -3.97
CA SER A 44 -13.10 12.68 -3.35
C SER A 44 -11.74 13.38 -3.41
N GLY A 45 -10.68 12.69 -3.87
CA GLY A 45 -9.31 13.22 -3.88
C GLY A 45 -8.60 13.21 -2.52
N ARG A 46 -9.28 12.83 -1.43
CA ARG A 46 -8.72 12.79 -0.07
C ARG A 46 -7.45 11.95 0.02
N LEU A 47 -7.41 10.80 -0.64
CA LEU A 47 -6.22 9.93 -0.63
C LEU A 47 -4.99 10.67 -1.18
N LEU A 48 -5.15 11.41 -2.28
CA LEU A 48 -4.07 12.16 -2.90
C LEU A 48 -3.62 13.34 -2.03
N GLU A 49 -4.56 14.03 -1.39
CA GLU A 49 -4.25 15.10 -0.44
C GLU A 49 -3.44 14.58 0.75
N GLU A 50 -3.85 13.45 1.33
CA GLU A 50 -3.14 12.80 2.44
C GLU A 50 -1.72 12.35 2.03
N LEU A 51 -1.58 11.75 0.85
CA LEU A 51 -0.27 11.36 0.31
C LEU A 51 0.64 12.57 0.07
N ARG A 52 0.12 13.67 -0.49
CA ARG A 52 0.88 14.92 -0.70
C ARG A 52 1.31 15.54 0.61
N ALA A 53 0.42 15.59 1.60
CA ALA A 53 0.72 16.11 2.92
C ALA A 53 1.83 15.28 3.60
N ALA A 54 1.75 13.96 3.53
CA ALA A 54 2.80 13.10 4.08
C ALA A 54 4.13 13.22 3.30
N ALA A 55 4.08 13.33 1.97
CA ALA A 55 5.28 13.49 1.15
C ALA A 55 6.02 14.81 1.43
N ALA A 56 5.30 15.89 1.76
CA ALA A 56 5.90 17.18 2.10
C ALA A 56 6.75 17.15 3.40
N GLU A 57 6.48 16.21 4.29
CA GLU A 57 7.19 16.03 5.57
C GLU A 57 8.42 15.11 5.46
N LEU A 58 8.71 14.58 4.27
CA LEU A 58 9.87 13.74 4.04
C LEU A 58 11.17 14.57 3.93
N PRO A 59 12.32 14.02 4.36
CA PRO A 59 13.61 14.67 4.23
C PRO A 59 14.18 14.61 2.79
N PHE A 60 13.41 14.07 1.84
CA PHE A 60 13.75 13.95 0.44
C PHE A 60 12.50 14.13 -0.43
N PRO A 61 12.64 14.65 -1.66
CA PRO A 61 11.50 14.87 -2.54
C PRO A 61 10.96 13.54 -3.07
N ILE A 62 9.63 13.42 -3.10
CA ILE A 62 8.91 12.41 -3.88
C ILE A 62 7.89 13.15 -4.74
N SER A 63 7.84 12.84 -6.03
CA SER A 63 6.77 13.32 -6.90
C SER A 63 5.45 12.63 -6.50
N ALA A 64 4.63 13.34 -5.74
CA ALA A 64 3.31 12.86 -5.31
C ALA A 64 2.28 13.03 -6.43
N GLY A 65 2.34 12.11 -7.41
CA GLY A 65 1.23 11.81 -8.32
C GLY A 65 0.96 12.83 -9.42
N ASP A 66 1.94 13.05 -10.31
CA ASP A 66 1.65 13.65 -11.61
C ASP A 66 0.72 12.68 -12.38
N GLY A 67 -0.55 13.05 -12.58
CA GLY A 67 -1.55 12.22 -13.27
C GLY A 67 -2.47 11.37 -12.36
N MET A 68 -2.37 11.50 -11.03
CA MET A 68 -3.43 11.01 -10.13
C MET A 68 -4.50 12.08 -10.05
N GLU A 69 -5.61 11.89 -10.75
CA GLU A 69 -6.77 12.77 -10.69
C GLU A 69 -7.92 12.08 -9.96
N ALA A 70 -8.68 12.84 -9.17
CA ALA A 70 -9.90 12.34 -8.57
C ALA A 70 -10.92 12.08 -9.67
N ASP A 71 -11.47 10.87 -9.72
CA ASP A 71 -12.61 10.54 -10.56
C ASP A 71 -13.86 10.44 -9.68
N PRO A 72 -14.69 11.49 -9.59
CA PRO A 72 -15.90 11.48 -8.78
C PRO A 72 -16.96 10.49 -9.29
N THR A 73 -16.77 9.92 -10.49
CA THR A 73 -17.67 8.94 -11.08
C THR A 73 -17.25 7.50 -10.81
N LEU A 74 -16.05 7.29 -10.25
CA LEU A 74 -15.55 5.97 -9.90
C LEU A 74 -16.42 5.33 -8.81
N THR A 75 -17.10 4.25 -9.19
CA THR A 75 -17.87 3.44 -8.25
C THR A 75 -16.97 2.40 -7.56
N HIS A 76 -17.43 1.94 -6.40
CA HIS A 76 -16.75 0.87 -5.67
C HIS A 76 -16.62 -0.43 -6.49
N GLU A 77 -17.68 -0.85 -7.17
CA GLU A 77 -17.71 -2.03 -8.03
C GLU A 77 -16.70 -1.93 -9.18
N GLN A 78 -16.57 -0.74 -9.80
CA GLN A 78 -15.55 -0.51 -10.83
C GLN A 78 -14.14 -0.66 -10.27
N MET A 79 -13.89 -0.17 -9.05
CA MET A 79 -12.59 -0.31 -8.39
C MET A 79 -12.26 -1.78 -8.06
N GLU A 80 -13.22 -2.54 -7.53
CA GLU A 80 -13.08 -3.99 -7.30
C GLU A 80 -12.80 -4.74 -8.60
N GLY A 81 -13.55 -4.42 -9.67
CA GLY A 81 -13.37 -5.01 -10.99
C GLY A 81 -11.97 -4.78 -11.55
N GLU A 82 -11.44 -3.56 -11.42
CA GLU A 82 -10.08 -3.23 -11.84
C GLU A 82 -9.02 -3.91 -10.98
N TYR A 83 -9.23 -4.00 -9.66
CA TYR A 83 -8.35 -4.75 -8.77
C TYR A 83 -8.23 -6.22 -9.21
N ILE A 84 -9.37 -6.90 -9.38
CA ILE A 84 -9.41 -8.32 -9.79
C ILE A 84 -8.74 -8.50 -11.15
N ARG A 85 -9.03 -7.61 -12.11
CA ARG A 85 -8.49 -7.65 -13.47
C ARG A 85 -6.97 -7.48 -13.49
N LEU A 86 -6.40 -6.69 -12.59
CA LEU A 86 -4.96 -6.40 -12.55
C LEU A 86 -4.17 -7.39 -11.70
N PHE A 87 -4.71 -7.80 -10.55
CA PHE A 87 -3.94 -8.39 -9.47
C PHE A 87 -4.30 -9.85 -9.15
N ASP A 88 -5.54 -10.29 -9.40
CA ASP A 88 -6.02 -11.61 -8.97
C ASP A 88 -6.23 -12.61 -10.11
N VAL A 89 -6.81 -12.17 -11.23
CA VAL A 89 -7.25 -13.08 -12.31
C VAL A 89 -6.56 -12.78 -13.64
N GLY A 90 -6.12 -13.84 -14.34
CA GLY A 90 -5.60 -13.76 -15.70
C GLY A 90 -5.27 -15.14 -16.27
N PRO A 91 -5.04 -15.26 -17.59
CA PRO A 91 -4.70 -16.54 -18.22
C PRO A 91 -3.33 -17.04 -17.71
N GLY A 92 -3.37 -18.06 -16.84
CA GLY A 92 -2.20 -18.63 -16.17
C GLY A 92 -1.74 -17.81 -14.95
N ARG A 93 -1.66 -16.48 -15.06
CA ARG A 93 -1.38 -15.56 -13.94
C ARG A 93 -2.04 -14.19 -14.17
N PRO A 94 -2.33 -13.41 -13.12
CA PRO A 94 -2.79 -12.04 -13.27
C PRO A 94 -1.74 -11.17 -13.99
N PRO A 95 -2.15 -10.07 -14.66
CA PRO A 95 -1.25 -9.18 -15.36
C PRO A 95 -0.13 -8.61 -14.49
N CYS A 96 -0.43 -8.27 -13.23
CA CYS A 96 0.52 -7.70 -12.29
C CYS A 96 0.40 -8.37 -10.92
N PRO A 97 0.87 -9.61 -10.73
CA PRO A 97 0.68 -10.30 -9.46
C PRO A 97 1.32 -9.52 -8.29
N LEU A 98 0.62 -9.39 -7.15
CA LEU A 98 1.10 -8.68 -5.96
C LEU A 98 2.07 -9.50 -5.08
N TYR A 99 2.77 -10.46 -5.69
CA TYR A 99 3.69 -11.35 -4.99
C TYR A 99 5.10 -11.19 -5.54
N GLU A 100 6.09 -10.93 -4.68
CA GLU A 100 7.50 -10.76 -5.10
C GLU A 100 8.01 -11.99 -5.88
N GLY A 101 7.65 -13.20 -5.42
CA GLY A 101 8.00 -14.46 -6.08
C GLY A 101 7.46 -14.61 -7.51
N SER A 102 6.53 -13.76 -7.95
CA SER A 102 6.05 -13.73 -9.33
C SER A 102 6.94 -12.90 -10.27
N HIS A 103 7.79 -12.04 -9.70
CA HIS A 103 8.66 -11.12 -10.42
C HIS A 103 10.15 -11.50 -10.32
N ARG A 104 10.50 -12.37 -9.37
CA ARG A 104 11.87 -12.81 -9.11
C ARG A 104 11.97 -14.32 -9.06
N ARG A 105 13.15 -14.84 -9.41
CA ARG A 105 13.46 -16.27 -9.27
C ARG A 105 13.82 -16.59 -7.82
N GLY A 106 13.62 -17.85 -7.42
CA GLY A 106 14.03 -18.32 -6.09
C GLY A 106 13.04 -18.01 -4.97
N ARG A 107 11.74 -18.16 -5.23
CA ARG A 107 10.67 -17.85 -4.25
C ARG A 107 10.88 -18.47 -2.88
N GLN A 108 11.39 -19.70 -2.78
CA GLN A 108 11.67 -20.33 -1.48
C GLN A 108 12.64 -19.52 -0.61
N LYS A 109 13.72 -19.00 -1.21
CA LYS A 109 14.69 -18.16 -0.50
C LYS A 109 14.08 -16.83 -0.06
N ILE A 110 13.29 -16.19 -0.94
CA ILE A 110 12.56 -14.95 -0.64
C ILE A 110 11.64 -15.18 0.57
N MET A 111 10.87 -16.25 0.56
CA MET A 111 9.96 -16.61 1.65
C MET A 111 10.69 -16.84 2.98
N GLU A 112 11.82 -17.56 2.95
CA GLU A 112 12.65 -17.80 4.14
C GLU A 112 13.22 -16.49 4.72
N GLU A 113 13.71 -15.59 3.85
CA GLU A 113 14.23 -14.29 4.25
C GLU A 113 13.13 -13.40 4.86
N LEU A 114 11.95 -13.35 4.23
CA LEU A 114 10.82 -12.54 4.72
C LEU A 114 10.28 -13.07 6.05
N VAL A 115 10.11 -14.38 6.22
CA VAL A 115 9.68 -14.97 7.49
C VAL A 115 10.66 -14.62 8.60
N ARG A 116 11.97 -14.80 8.38
CA ARG A 116 12.99 -14.42 9.37
C ARG A 116 12.96 -12.93 9.70
N PHE A 117 12.77 -12.08 8.69
CA PHE A 117 12.70 -10.64 8.88
C PHE A 117 11.51 -10.25 9.75
N TYR A 118 10.30 -10.75 9.44
CA TYR A 118 9.11 -10.46 10.24
C TYR A 118 9.24 -11.00 11.66
N GLU A 119 9.72 -12.23 11.83
CA GLU A 119 9.93 -12.85 13.15
C GLU A 119 10.95 -12.09 14.01
N HIS A 120 12.00 -11.52 13.40
CA HIS A 120 12.97 -10.69 14.09
C HIS A 120 12.31 -9.48 14.80
N PHE A 121 11.27 -8.91 14.18
CA PHE A 121 10.49 -7.82 14.76
C PHE A 121 9.26 -8.29 15.57
N GLY A 122 9.09 -9.61 15.77
CA GLY A 122 7.93 -10.18 16.44
C GLY A 122 6.63 -10.09 15.62
N LEU A 123 6.73 -9.86 14.32
CA LEU A 123 5.61 -9.77 13.39
C LEU A 123 5.34 -11.12 12.72
N ARG A 124 4.12 -11.30 12.21
CA ARG A 124 3.70 -12.42 11.38
C ARG A 124 2.85 -11.88 10.24
N HIS A 125 2.96 -12.51 9.07
CA HIS A 125 2.09 -12.22 7.93
C HIS A 125 0.64 -12.55 8.28
N HIS A 126 -0.30 -11.90 7.58
CA HIS A 126 -1.72 -12.17 7.75
C HIS A 126 -2.09 -13.59 7.28
N ASN A 127 -3.07 -14.21 7.95
CA ASN A 127 -3.59 -15.51 7.53
C ASN A 127 -4.35 -15.36 6.22
N GLY A 128 -3.91 -16.06 5.17
CA GLY A 128 -4.57 -16.05 3.85
C GLY A 128 -3.64 -15.62 2.73
N ASP A 129 -2.62 -14.83 3.05
CA ASP A 129 -1.57 -14.43 2.11
C ASP A 129 -0.25 -15.11 2.42
N LEU A 130 0.66 -15.03 1.46
CA LEU A 130 2.05 -15.45 1.64
C LEU A 130 2.89 -14.23 2.08
N PRO A 131 3.96 -14.44 2.89
CA PRO A 131 4.88 -13.38 3.30
C PRO A 131 5.41 -12.49 2.18
N ASP A 132 5.44 -12.98 0.93
CA ASP A 132 5.89 -12.22 -0.23
C ASP A 132 4.80 -11.39 -0.91
N HIS A 133 3.61 -11.30 -0.32
CA HIS A 133 2.55 -10.38 -0.76
C HIS A 133 2.94 -8.93 -0.48
N LEU A 134 2.63 -8.01 -1.39
CA LEU A 134 3.01 -6.59 -1.29
C LEU A 134 2.46 -5.91 -0.01
N CYS A 135 1.34 -6.41 0.50
CA CYS A 135 0.64 -5.89 1.67
C CYS A 135 0.77 -6.81 2.91
N ALA A 136 1.72 -7.74 2.92
CA ALA A 136 1.92 -8.74 3.99
C ALA A 136 2.39 -8.16 5.33
#